data_AF-A0A0G1GCC3-F1
#
_entry.id   AF-A0A0G1GCC3-F1
#
_cell.length_a   1.000
_cell.length_b   1.000
_cell.length_c   1.000
_cell.angle_alpha   90.00
_cell.angle_beta   90.00
_cell.angle_gamma   90.00
#
_symmetry.space_group_name_H-M   'P 1'
#
loop_
_entity.id
_entity.type
_entity.pdbx_description
1 polymer ?
#
loop_
_entity_poly.entity_id
_entity_poly.type
_entity_poly.pdbx_seq_one_letter_code
_entity_poly.pdbx_strand_id
1 'polypeptide(L)'
;KVDLFYQSLKHAKKMVEVPLEFAARTKEKSKFSTKEMISTFKVAIILGIKDKQKLIKFGTVGFLGFLVNFIFLRVFRNLGFLEVLAWAFSTELAIVNNYALNNIWTFKEVKIGGIKKTVIKFFQFNLTSAGALIIQSIFGPLGVRLVGVQYDWLVLAFVVAFLVLPYNYFMYNAVIWKTWE
;
A
#
# COMPACT_ATOMS: atom_id res chain seq x y z
N LYS A 1 -1.84 -18.26 22.65
CA LYS A 1 -1.15 -19.39 21.98
C LYS A 1 -0.82 -19.04 20.53
N VAL A 2 -1.79 -18.73 19.67
CA VAL A 2 -1.52 -18.36 18.26
C VAL A 2 -0.69 -17.09 18.11
N ASP A 3 -0.96 -16.04 18.90
CA ASP A 3 -0.13 -14.82 18.87
C ASP A 3 1.33 -15.09 19.27
N LEU A 4 1.57 -15.86 20.34
CA LEU A 4 2.92 -16.28 20.73
C LEU A 4 3.61 -17.07 19.62
N PHE A 5 2.93 -18.05 19.03
CA PHE A 5 3.48 -18.82 17.90
C PHE A 5 3.84 -17.90 16.73
N TYR A 6 2.93 -17.00 16.35
CA TYR A 6 3.14 -16.02 15.30
C TYR A 6 4.36 -15.12 15.58
N GLN A 7 4.51 -14.61 16.80
CA GLN A 7 5.68 -13.82 17.19
C GLN A 7 6.97 -14.65 17.17
N SER A 8 6.92 -15.90 17.66
CA SER A 8 8.06 -16.82 17.59
C SER A 8 8.51 -17.07 16.15
N LEU A 9 7.58 -17.24 15.21
CA LEU A 9 7.89 -17.37 13.79
C LEU A 9 8.59 -16.12 13.23
N LYS A 10 8.08 -14.93 13.58
CA LYS A 10 8.62 -13.66 13.09
C LYS A 10 10.03 -13.35 13.60
N HIS A 11 10.37 -13.85 14.78
CA HIS A 11 11.69 -13.68 15.40
C HIS A 11 12.62 -14.88 15.20
N ALA A 12 12.15 -15.98 14.60
CA ALA A 12 12.98 -17.15 14.35
C ALA A 12 13.95 -16.89 13.19
N LYS A 13 15.24 -17.22 13.40
CA LYS A 13 16.27 -17.15 12.36
C LYS A 13 16.06 -18.19 11.25
N LYS A 14 15.49 -19.34 11.60
CA LYS A 14 15.22 -20.44 10.67
C LYS A 14 13.92 -21.13 11.08
N MET A 15 13.06 -21.35 10.09
CA MET A 15 11.84 -22.13 10.21
C MET A 15 11.90 -23.30 9.25
N VAL A 16 11.51 -24.48 9.72
CA VAL A 16 11.37 -25.70 8.92
C VAL A 16 10.05 -26.34 9.27
N GLU A 17 9.32 -26.78 8.25
CA GLU A 17 8.11 -27.58 8.43
C GLU A 17 8.51 -29.06 8.42
N VAL A 18 8.15 -29.78 9.48
CA VAL A 18 8.39 -31.22 9.60
C VAL A 18 7.06 -31.92 9.31
N PRO A 19 6.99 -32.80 8.30
CA PRO A 19 5.75 -33.51 8.01
C PRO A 19 5.36 -34.41 9.18
N LEU A 20 4.09 -34.35 9.57
CA LEU A 20 3.51 -35.11 10.68
C LEU A 20 2.25 -35.81 10.20
N GLU A 21 2.15 -37.11 10.47
CA GLU A 21 0.91 -37.86 10.24
C GLU A 21 0.00 -37.74 11.46
N PHE A 22 -1.13 -37.05 11.31
CA PHE A 22 -2.10 -36.88 12.38
C PHE A 22 -2.95 -38.15 12.54
N ALA A 23 -2.72 -38.92 13.60
CA ALA A 23 -3.52 -40.09 13.94
C ALA A 23 -4.89 -39.71 14.54
N ALA A 24 -5.90 -40.54 14.30
CA ALA A 24 -7.22 -40.36 14.88
C ALA A 24 -7.21 -40.58 16.41
N ARG A 25 -7.93 -39.72 17.16
CA ARG A 25 -8.08 -39.87 18.61
C ARG A 25 -9.05 -41.01 18.91
N THR A 26 -8.59 -42.03 19.64
CA THR A 26 -9.39 -43.23 20.00
C THR A 26 -9.94 -43.22 21.43
N LYS A 27 -9.40 -42.37 22.32
CA LYS A 27 -9.79 -42.28 23.73
C LYS A 27 -10.05 -40.84 24.17
N GLU A 28 -11.02 -40.69 25.08
CA GLU A 28 -11.52 -39.42 25.65
C GLU A 28 -12.15 -38.44 24.65
N LYS A 29 -12.94 -37.49 25.19
CA LYS A 29 -13.56 -36.41 24.41
C LYS A 29 -12.55 -35.30 24.08
N SER A 30 -12.79 -34.63 22.96
CA SER A 30 -12.02 -33.43 22.59
C SER A 30 -12.15 -32.36 23.66
N LYS A 31 -11.01 -31.78 24.05
CA LYS A 31 -10.95 -30.60 24.93
C LYS A 31 -11.13 -29.30 24.16
N PHE A 32 -11.21 -29.36 22.83
CA PHE A 32 -11.29 -28.21 21.95
C PHE A 32 -12.74 -27.76 21.79
N SER A 33 -13.06 -26.59 22.31
CA SER A 33 -14.41 -26.02 22.20
C SER A 33 -14.56 -25.18 20.92
N THR A 34 -15.76 -25.13 20.35
CA THR A 34 -16.06 -24.24 19.19
C THR A 34 -15.78 -22.76 19.52
N LYS A 35 -15.95 -22.36 20.78
CA LYS A 35 -15.64 -21.01 21.24
C LYS A 35 -14.13 -20.70 21.13
N GLU A 36 -13.27 -21.63 21.51
CA GLU A 36 -11.81 -21.51 21.35
C GLU A 36 -11.38 -21.51 19.88
N MET A 37 -12.08 -22.27 19.03
CA MET A 37 -11.85 -22.25 17.59
C MET A 37 -12.11 -20.85 17.02
N ILE A 38 -13.27 -20.27 17.31
CA ILE A 38 -13.65 -18.92 16.83
C ILE A 38 -12.67 -17.86 17.35
N SER A 39 -12.27 -17.94 18.64
CA SER A 39 -11.31 -16.99 19.19
C SER A 39 -9.95 -17.10 18.51
N THR A 40 -9.50 -18.31 18.18
CA THR A 40 -8.27 -18.56 17.43
C THR A 40 -8.32 -17.95 16.03
N PHE A 41 -9.41 -18.17 15.29
CA PHE A 41 -9.62 -17.56 13.97
C PHE A 41 -9.63 -16.03 14.04
N LYS A 42 -10.30 -15.46 15.04
CA LYS A 42 -10.34 -14.00 15.24
C LYS A 42 -8.93 -13.43 15.46
N VAL A 43 -8.11 -14.08 16.27
CA VAL A 43 -6.71 -13.68 16.50
C VAL A 43 -5.90 -13.76 15.20
N ALA A 44 -6.03 -14.84 14.43
CA ALA A 44 -5.35 -14.99 13.15
C ALA A 44 -5.70 -13.87 12.16
N ILE A 45 -6.98 -13.49 12.09
CA ILE A 45 -7.44 -12.36 11.24
C ILE A 45 -6.84 -11.04 11.72
N ILE A 46 -6.88 -10.77 13.04
CA ILE A 46 -6.32 -9.53 13.61
C ILE A 46 -4.82 -9.41 13.32
N LEU A 47 -4.07 -10.50 13.48
CA LEU A 47 -2.64 -10.54 13.18
C LEU A 47 -2.39 -10.32 11.67
N GLY A 48 -3.18 -10.98 10.82
CA GLY A 48 -3.09 -10.81 9.37
C GLY A 48 -3.38 -9.39 8.89
N ILE A 49 -4.29 -8.66 9.56
CA ILE A 49 -4.57 -7.24 9.29
C ILE A 49 -3.42 -6.36 9.81
N LYS A 50 -2.92 -6.63 11.02
CA LYS A 50 -1.78 -5.88 11.60
C LYS A 50 -0.55 -5.95 10.71
N ASP A 51 -0.25 -7.11 10.14
CA ASP A 51 0.88 -7.26 9.21
C ASP A 51 0.74 -6.43 7.94
N LYS A 52 -0.50 -6.27 7.46
CA LYS A 52 -0.81 -5.47 6.27
C LYS A 52 -1.09 -4.01 6.60
N GLN A 53 -0.92 -3.57 7.85
CA GLN A 53 -1.26 -2.22 8.28
C GLN A 53 -0.54 -1.14 7.47
N LYS A 54 0.74 -1.35 7.10
CA LYS A 54 1.49 -0.41 6.26
C LYS A 54 0.86 -0.27 4.86
N LEU A 55 0.42 -1.38 4.26
CA LEU A 55 -0.27 -1.37 2.97
C LEU A 55 -1.63 -0.68 3.06
N ILE A 56 -2.40 -0.96 4.11
CA ILE A 56 -3.72 -0.31 4.34
C ILE A 56 -3.54 1.20 4.50
N LYS A 57 -2.60 1.65 5.35
CA LYS A 57 -2.30 3.08 5.52
C LYS A 57 -1.86 3.72 4.21
N PHE A 58 -0.97 3.07 3.46
CA PHE A 58 -0.53 3.55 2.15
C PHE A 58 -1.71 3.75 1.19
N GLY A 59 -2.63 2.77 1.09
CA GLY A 59 -3.83 2.88 0.29
C GLY A 59 -4.76 4.01 0.75
N THR A 60 -4.95 4.17 2.06
CA THR A 60 -5.74 5.27 2.63
C THR A 60 -5.12 6.63 2.32
N VAL A 61 -3.81 6.80 2.48
CA VAL A 61 -3.12 8.05 2.13
C VAL A 61 -3.25 8.33 0.63
N GLY A 62 -3.07 7.32 -0.22
CA GLY A 62 -3.25 7.48 -1.68
C GLY A 62 -4.66 7.96 -2.05
N PHE A 63 -5.70 7.40 -1.42
CA PHE A 63 -7.08 7.84 -1.62
C PHE A 63 -7.31 9.28 -1.15
N LEU A 64 -6.74 9.66 0.01
CA LEU A 64 -6.80 11.05 0.46
C LEU A 64 -6.07 12.00 -0.51
N GLY A 65 -4.93 11.60 -1.06
CA GLY A 65 -4.23 12.35 -2.10
C GLY A 65 -5.09 12.55 -3.36
N PHE A 66 -5.82 11.52 -3.78
CA PHE A 66 -6.78 11.63 -4.89
C PHE A 66 -7.88 12.66 -4.58
N LEU A 67 -8.45 12.63 -3.37
CA LEU A 67 -9.47 13.62 -2.97
C LEU A 67 -8.90 15.04 -2.95
N VAL A 68 -7.69 15.22 -2.42
CA VAL A 68 -6.98 16.51 -2.44
C VAL A 68 -6.80 16.98 -3.88
N ASN A 69 -6.28 16.13 -4.78
CA ASN A 69 -6.12 16.48 -6.18
C ASN A 69 -7.44 16.94 -6.81
N PHE A 70 -8.50 16.14 -6.64
CA PHE A 70 -9.81 16.40 -7.22
C PHE A 70 -10.44 17.72 -6.73
N ILE A 71 -10.37 17.99 -5.42
CA ILE A 71 -10.90 19.22 -4.83
C ILE A 71 -10.13 20.43 -5.34
N PHE A 72 -8.79 20.40 -5.27
CA PHE A 72 -7.97 21.53 -5.68
C PHE A 72 -8.02 21.79 -7.19
N LEU A 73 -8.17 20.74 -8.01
CA LEU A 73 -8.39 20.91 -9.45
C LEU A 73 -9.67 21.72 -9.73
N ARG A 74 -10.76 21.43 -9.01
CA ARG A 74 -12.01 22.21 -9.12
C ARG A 74 -11.84 23.64 -8.63
N VAL A 75 -11.13 23.83 -7.51
CA VAL A 75 -10.84 25.17 -6.97
C VAL A 75 -10.05 26.00 -7.99
N PHE A 76 -8.96 25.47 -8.54
CA PHE A 76 -8.13 26.21 -9.50
C PHE A 76 -8.86 26.50 -10.82
N ARG A 77 -9.69 25.58 -11.31
CA ARG A 77 -10.56 25.83 -12.47
C ARG A 77 -11.55 26.96 -12.19
N ASN A 78 -12.20 26.96 -11.03
CA ASN A 78 -13.14 28.02 -10.64
C ASN A 78 -12.46 29.38 -10.44
N LEU A 79 -11.17 29.39 -10.09
CA LEU A 79 -10.34 30.60 -10.00
C LEU A 79 -9.86 31.10 -11.38
N GLY A 80 -10.20 30.42 -12.48
CA GLY A 80 -9.85 30.84 -13.84
C GLY A 80 -8.41 30.51 -14.26
N PHE A 81 -7.74 29.57 -13.57
CA PHE A 81 -6.41 29.12 -13.99
C PHE A 81 -6.48 28.42 -15.34
N LEU A 82 -5.40 28.56 -16.14
CA LEU A 82 -5.21 27.74 -17.33
C LEU A 82 -5.25 26.26 -16.96
N GLU A 83 -5.88 25.43 -17.80
CA GLU A 83 -6.10 24.01 -17.53
C GLU A 83 -4.80 23.28 -17.14
N VAL A 84 -3.72 23.53 -17.88
CA VAL A 84 -2.39 22.94 -17.59
C VAL A 84 -1.90 23.32 -16.18
N LEU A 85 -2.09 24.58 -15.76
CA LEU A 85 -1.68 25.04 -14.43
C LEU A 85 -2.58 24.48 -13.33
N ALA A 86 -3.88 24.37 -13.57
CA ALA A 86 -4.82 23.77 -12.63
C ALA A 86 -4.47 22.30 -12.35
N TRP A 87 -4.14 21.52 -13.39
CA TRP A 87 -3.62 20.17 -13.25
C TRP A 87 -2.28 20.14 -12.52
N ALA A 88 -1.31 20.95 -12.95
CA ALA A 88 0.01 20.97 -12.33
C ALA A 88 -0.05 21.27 -10.82
N PHE A 89 -0.73 22.34 -10.41
CA PHE A 89 -0.81 22.72 -9.01
C PHE A 89 -1.63 21.75 -8.16
N SER A 90 -2.75 21.24 -8.68
CA SER A 90 -3.55 20.26 -7.94
C SER A 90 -2.81 18.93 -7.76
N THR A 91 -2.03 18.50 -8.76
CA THR A 91 -1.21 17.29 -8.70
C THR A 91 -0.05 17.47 -7.72
N GLU A 92 0.64 18.62 -7.75
CA GLU A 92 1.72 18.91 -6.82
C GLU A 92 1.22 18.93 -5.36
N LEU A 93 0.07 19.57 -5.09
CA LEU A 93 -0.53 19.56 -3.75
C LEU A 93 -0.87 18.14 -3.26
N ALA A 94 -1.36 17.29 -4.16
CA ALA A 94 -1.65 15.89 -3.82
C ALA A 94 -0.37 15.08 -3.54
N ILE A 95 0.70 15.32 -4.30
CA ILE A 95 2.02 14.72 -4.08
C ILE A 95 2.58 15.14 -2.72
N VAL A 96 2.54 16.43 -2.40
CA VAL A 96 2.96 16.97 -1.10
C VAL A 96 2.15 16.36 0.04
N ASN A 97 0.81 16.31 -0.10
CA ASN A 97 -0.07 15.69 0.89
C ASN A 97 0.28 14.20 1.10
N ASN A 98 0.47 13.45 0.02
CA ASN A 98 0.83 12.03 0.09
C ASN A 98 2.17 11.82 0.77
N TYR A 99 3.19 12.60 0.42
CA TYR A 99 4.50 12.50 1.03
C TYR A 99 4.45 12.85 2.53
N ALA A 100 3.76 13.94 2.90
CA ALA A 100 3.63 14.37 4.29
C ALA A 100 2.90 13.34 5.15
N LEU A 101 1.74 12.86 4.70
CA LEU A 101 0.96 11.86 5.44
C LEU A 101 1.70 10.51 5.53
N ASN A 102 2.35 10.07 4.45
CA ASN A 102 3.16 8.85 4.51
C ASN A 102 4.32 8.99 5.49
N ASN A 103 5.00 10.14 5.55
CA ASN A 103 6.11 10.34 6.47
C ASN A 103 5.66 10.44 7.94
N ILE A 104 4.51 11.06 8.21
CA ILE A 104 4.01 11.29 9.58
C ILE A 104 3.25 10.06 10.12
N TRP A 105 2.58 9.28 9.26
CA TRP A 105 1.66 8.23 9.69
C TRP A 105 1.99 6.82 9.16
N THR A 106 2.21 6.65 7.86
CA THR A 106 2.47 5.33 7.26
C THR A 106 3.81 4.76 7.71
N PHE A 107 4.85 5.58 7.64
CA PHE A 107 6.25 5.21 7.94
C PHE A 107 6.78 5.93 9.18
N LYS A 108 5.91 6.19 10.16
CA LYS A 108 6.24 6.91 11.40
C LYS A 108 7.47 6.33 12.14
N GLU A 109 7.67 5.01 12.07
CA GLU A 109 8.80 4.30 12.69
C GLU A 109 10.16 4.72 12.12
N VAL A 110 10.20 5.03 10.82
CA VAL A 110 11.41 5.44 10.08
C VAL A 110 11.24 6.86 9.53
N LYS A 111 10.64 7.73 10.35
CA LYS A 111 10.29 9.10 9.97
C LYS A 111 11.51 9.86 9.47
N ILE A 112 11.38 10.48 8.31
CA ILE A 112 12.39 11.36 7.73
C ILE A 112 12.29 12.70 8.46
N GLY A 113 13.35 13.06 9.20
CA GLY A 113 13.48 14.33 9.92
C GLY A 113 14.56 15.23 9.33
N GLY A 114 14.41 16.54 9.55
CA GLY A 114 15.36 17.59 9.12
C GLY A 114 15.09 18.10 7.69
N ILE A 115 15.11 19.43 7.52
CA ILE A 115 14.71 20.12 6.28
C ILE A 115 15.45 19.57 5.06
N LYS A 116 16.79 19.46 5.12
CA LYS A 116 17.61 18.95 4.02
C LYS A 116 17.22 17.53 3.60
N LYS A 117 17.02 16.61 4.55
CA LYS A 117 16.64 15.22 4.25
C LYS A 117 15.23 15.15 3.69
N THR A 118 14.30 15.94 4.24
CA THR A 118 12.93 16.03 3.75
C THR A 118 12.88 16.47 2.30
N VAL A 119 13.64 17.50 1.92
CA VAL A 119 13.70 18.00 0.54
C VAL A 119 14.31 16.96 -0.41
N ILE A 120 15.45 16.34 -0.05
CA ILE A 120 16.08 15.31 -0.89
C ILE A 120 15.12 14.12 -1.11
N LYS A 121 14.47 13.66 -0.04
CA LYS A 121 13.52 12.54 -0.11
C LYS A 121 12.25 12.90 -0.87
N PHE A 122 11.82 14.16 -0.83
CA PHE A 122 10.72 14.66 -1.65
C PHE A 122 11.05 14.62 -3.15
N PHE A 123 12.27 15.01 -3.55
CA PHE A 123 12.70 14.85 -4.93
C PHE A 123 12.82 13.39 -5.36
N GLN A 124 13.37 12.52 -4.49
CA GLN A 124 13.38 11.07 -4.75
C GLN A 124 11.97 10.52 -4.92
N PHE A 125 11.02 10.97 -4.10
CA PHE A 125 9.62 10.57 -4.15
C PHE A 125 8.97 10.96 -5.48
N ASN A 126 9.20 12.20 -5.93
CA ASN A 126 8.75 12.67 -7.25
C ASN A 126 9.34 11.83 -8.38
N LEU A 127 10.65 11.55 -8.33
CA LEU A 127 11.31 10.71 -9.32
C LEU A 127 10.73 9.28 -9.35
N THR A 128 10.48 8.68 -8.19
CA THR A 128 9.83 7.37 -8.12
C THR A 128 8.41 7.41 -8.67
N SER A 129 7.67 8.50 -8.40
CA SER A 129 6.30 8.70 -8.91
C SER A 129 6.26 8.86 -10.43
N ALA A 130 7.30 9.47 -11.03
CA ALA A 130 7.44 9.55 -12.48
C ALA A 130 7.53 8.16 -13.14
N GLY A 131 8.20 7.20 -12.51
CA GLY A 131 8.21 5.81 -12.98
C GLY A 131 6.80 5.19 -13.00
N ALA A 132 5.95 5.53 -12.03
CA ALA A 132 4.57 5.08 -11.99
C ALA A 132 3.75 5.67 -13.15
N LEU A 133 3.99 6.94 -13.50
CA LEU A 133 3.41 7.59 -14.68
C LEU A 133 3.88 6.95 -15.98
N ILE A 134 5.14 6.53 -16.07
CA ILE A 134 5.67 5.81 -17.25
C ILE A 134 4.95 4.47 -17.40
N ILE A 135 4.82 3.69 -16.32
CA ILE A 135 4.06 2.43 -16.32
C ILE A 135 2.64 2.68 -16.82
N GLN A 136 1.94 3.67 -16.26
CA GLN A 136 0.57 3.98 -16.68
C GLN A 136 0.48 4.43 -18.15
N SER A 137 1.42 5.25 -18.61
CA SER A 137 1.47 5.79 -19.97
C SER A 137 1.79 4.73 -21.03
N ILE A 138 2.49 3.65 -20.65
CA ILE A 138 2.78 2.52 -21.53
C ILE A 138 1.63 1.52 -21.50
N PHE A 139 1.30 1.01 -20.31
CA PHE A 139 0.36 -0.11 -20.18
C PHE A 139 -1.11 0.31 -20.35
N GLY A 140 -1.46 1.56 -20.08
CA GLY A 140 -2.81 2.09 -20.33
C GLY A 140 -3.18 2.02 -21.81
N PRO A 141 -2.46 2.70 -22.71
CA PRO A 141 -2.72 2.64 -24.15
C PRO A 141 -2.59 1.24 -24.74
N LEU A 142 -1.61 0.43 -24.27
CA LEU A 142 -1.48 -0.96 -24.71
C LEU A 142 -2.71 -1.79 -24.33
N GLY A 143 -3.18 -1.68 -23.09
CA GLY A 143 -4.39 -2.39 -22.64
C GLY A 143 -5.63 -1.93 -23.41
N VAL A 144 -5.78 -0.63 -23.68
CA VAL A 144 -6.88 -0.09 -24.49
C VAL A 144 -6.83 -0.63 -25.92
N ARG A 145 -5.64 -0.74 -26.53
CA ARG A 145 -5.47 -1.34 -27.87
C ARG A 145 -5.85 -2.82 -27.92
N LEU A 146 -5.62 -3.56 -26.84
CA LEU A 146 -5.90 -5.00 -26.76
C LEU A 146 -7.37 -5.31 -26.44
N VAL A 147 -7.97 -4.55 -25.52
CA VAL A 147 -9.32 -4.83 -24.98
C VAL A 147 -10.39 -4.00 -25.67
N GLY A 148 -10.04 -2.81 -26.17
CA GLY A 148 -10.96 -1.86 -26.81
C GLY A 148 -11.25 -0.64 -25.94
N VAL A 149 -11.56 0.48 -26.59
CA VAL A 149 -11.78 1.79 -25.95
C VAL A 149 -12.98 1.78 -25.00
N GLN A 150 -14.02 0.98 -25.27
CA GLN A 150 -15.19 0.91 -24.38
C GLN A 150 -14.89 0.33 -22.98
N TYR A 151 -13.72 -0.30 -22.80
CA TYR A 151 -13.29 -0.90 -21.54
C TYR A 151 -12.07 -0.18 -20.95
N ASP A 152 -11.81 1.06 -21.35
CA ASP A 152 -10.70 1.89 -20.87
C ASP A 152 -10.66 2.02 -19.34
N TRP A 153 -11.82 2.13 -18.69
CA TRP A 153 -11.94 2.19 -17.24
C TRP A 153 -11.52 0.88 -16.56
N LEU A 154 -11.79 -0.29 -17.16
CA LEU A 154 -11.31 -1.59 -16.67
C LEU A 154 -9.81 -1.73 -16.86
N VAL A 155 -9.29 -1.30 -18.01
CA VAL A 155 -7.84 -1.27 -18.28
C VAL A 155 -7.15 -0.37 -17.27
N LEU A 156 -7.68 0.84 -17.04
CA LEU A 156 -7.15 1.78 -16.07
C LEU A 156 -7.17 1.19 -14.66
N ALA A 157 -8.30 0.62 -14.23
CA ALA A 157 -8.42 -0.02 -12.93
C ALA A 157 -7.40 -1.15 -12.75
N PHE A 158 -7.22 -1.99 -13.77
CA PHE A 158 -6.24 -3.07 -13.77
C PHE A 158 -4.80 -2.55 -13.68
N VAL A 159 -4.41 -1.61 -14.54
CA VAL A 159 -3.07 -1.02 -14.56
C VAL A 159 -2.76 -0.35 -13.22
N VAL A 160 -3.72 0.39 -12.66
CA VAL A 160 -3.53 1.04 -11.36
C VAL A 160 -3.40 0.01 -10.25
N ALA A 161 -4.31 -0.97 -10.17
CA ALA A 161 -4.35 -1.93 -9.07
C ALA A 161 -3.17 -2.92 -9.08
N PHE A 162 -2.73 -3.37 -10.26
CA PHE A 162 -1.77 -4.47 -10.39
C PHE A 162 -0.38 -4.03 -10.83
N LEU A 163 -0.22 -2.82 -11.40
CA LEU A 163 1.09 -2.33 -11.83
C LEU A 163 1.52 -1.11 -11.01
N VAL A 164 0.72 -0.04 -11.02
CA VAL A 164 1.09 1.26 -10.41
C VAL A 164 1.14 1.17 -8.89
N LEU A 165 0.10 0.64 -8.22
CA LEU A 165 0.06 0.54 -6.77
C LEU A 165 1.17 -0.39 -6.21
N PRO A 166 1.39 -1.61 -6.75
CA PRO A 166 2.49 -2.45 -6.32
C PRO A 166 3.86 -1.81 -6.54
N TYR A 167 4.07 -1.16 -7.68
CA TYR A 167 5.31 -0.43 -7.96
C TYR A 167 5.54 0.71 -6.96
N ASN A 168 4.53 1.54 -6.69
CA ASN A 168 4.65 2.63 -5.73
C ASN A 168 4.92 2.11 -4.31
N TYR A 169 4.21 1.06 -3.89
CA TYR A 169 4.43 0.45 -2.58
C TYR A 169 5.85 -0.12 -2.47
N PHE A 170 6.33 -0.81 -3.52
CA PHE A 170 7.70 -1.30 -3.59
C PHE A 170 8.71 -0.15 -3.45
N MET A 171 8.59 0.91 -4.25
CA MET A 171 9.53 2.04 -4.22
C MET A 171 9.54 2.76 -2.89
N TYR A 172 8.39 2.87 -2.23
CA TYR A 172 8.31 3.51 -0.92
C TYR A 172 9.04 2.69 0.14
N ASN A 173 8.88 1.36 0.12
CA ASN A 173 9.56 0.49 1.08
C ASN A 173 11.04 0.28 0.75
N ALA A 174 11.43 0.18 -0.53
CA ALA A 174 12.81 -0.13 -0.93
C ALA A 174 13.71 1.11 -1.05
N VAL A 175 13.18 2.25 -1.51
CA VAL A 175 14.00 3.43 -1.87
C VAL A 175 13.78 4.58 -0.90
N ILE A 176 12.51 4.95 -0.66
CA ILE A 176 12.20 6.16 0.11
C ILE A 176 12.42 5.93 1.61
N TRP A 177 11.69 4.98 2.21
CA TRP A 177 11.72 4.71 3.65
C TRP A 177 12.55 3.48 4.05
N LYS A 178 13.01 2.68 3.07
CA LYS A 178 13.95 1.55 3.30
C LYS A 178 13.52 0.63 4.46
N THR A 179 12.25 0.24 4.46
CA THR A 179 11.64 -0.60 5.51
C THR A 179 11.80 -2.09 5.29
N TRP A 180 12.28 -2.51 4.11
CA TRP A 180 12.62 -3.89 3.82
C TRP A 180 14.14 -4.02 3.95
N GLU A 181 14.57 -4.70 5.01
CA GLU A 181 15.94 -5.19 5.22
C GLU A 181 16.01 -6.68 4.88
#